data_AF-A0A4Z1HS09-F1
#
_entry.id   AF-A0A4Z1HS09-F1
#
_cell.length_a   1.000
_cell.length_b   1.000
_cell.length_c   1.000
_cell.angle_alpha   90.00
_cell.angle_beta   90.00
_cell.angle_gamma   90.00
#
_symmetry.space_group_name_H-M   'P 1'
#
loop_
_entity.id
_entity.type
_entity.pdbx_description
1 polymer ?
#
loop_
_entity_poly.entity_id
_entity_poly.type
_entity_poly.pdbx_seq_one_letter_code
_entity_poly.pdbx_strand_id
1 'polypeptide(L)'
;MERQRTNILFGETIFSFDNRPSDVLEYGSIGYLENLEGEFPSAEELAKSGRGAKKGKHLKAFWKAQCAFRGLDVNGRIEELVDRLRTNEHKPVFPELVKVQKDLRQKAVDELEDAWKNRLTDSQKAEEDVKRFLLETFPINSNEDKAVLHTLRLRHDWKGPRKQFDDPPNKWQDAMWMVVGRSRSTISENVKDIGRSRHRTKQRAQEEAQAFIEEGSREVLRASKKQGWNARGEWHISCPAFEEKYDVEGLMKLTIYTSITSSCLQIFSEFDFGIVAGVFRFEKQSASEPRTEADNSTAAKLQVAKNNRLNEMQAGGKEIGAEKYNTKNKMAERRAKRKLVELERNRHEEVSEIESENESGDECESESESESETKVDTDYWDTDANNSDIKSNDPSAKAFHLHKFSEPSVRNRTFNYRWRGELHPGTCRERVELDSDKDLYTITFDEPKGTRLRGTFGSHSMGPHVYTFTGIKIGFVSKKPPEEMFSGTCYSEPFEIRRQWRDRSRQVVLMLFDDEDSD
;
A
#
# COMPACT_ATOMS: atom_id res chain seq x y z
N MET A 1 58.12 -20.48 -10.37
CA MET A 1 57.12 -19.92 -9.43
C MET A 1 55.93 -20.86 -9.39
N GLU A 2 55.81 -21.60 -8.30
CA GLU A 2 54.70 -22.54 -8.08
C GLU A 2 53.42 -21.74 -7.79
N ARG A 3 52.35 -22.04 -8.53
CA ARG A 3 51.05 -21.39 -8.35
C ARG A 3 50.34 -22.02 -7.15
N GLN A 4 50.18 -21.28 -6.07
CA GLN A 4 49.31 -21.69 -4.98
C GLN A 4 47.86 -21.30 -5.30
N ARG A 5 47.01 -22.31 -5.48
CA ARG A 5 45.55 -22.14 -5.53
C ARG A 5 45.01 -22.20 -4.10
N THR A 6 44.34 -21.15 -3.66
CA THR A 6 43.64 -21.11 -2.37
C THR A 6 42.16 -21.41 -2.56
N ASN A 7 41.69 -22.47 -1.93
CA ASN A 7 40.28 -22.85 -1.89
C ASN A 7 39.66 -22.34 -0.57
N ILE A 8 38.57 -21.58 -0.65
CA ILE A 8 37.78 -21.17 0.52
C ILE A 8 36.51 -22.03 0.53
N LEU A 9 36.23 -22.70 1.66
CA LEU A 9 35.10 -23.61 1.79
C LEU A 9 33.85 -22.85 2.24
N PHE A 10 32.81 -22.87 1.42
CA PHE A 10 31.51 -22.22 1.65
C PHE A 10 30.40 -23.27 1.67
N GLY A 11 30.06 -23.82 2.85
CA GLY A 11 29.11 -24.95 2.90
C GLY A 11 29.56 -26.13 2.03
N GLU A 12 28.63 -26.80 1.32
CA GLU A 12 28.92 -27.90 0.38
C GLU A 12 29.50 -27.44 -0.98
N THR A 13 29.77 -26.14 -1.18
CA THR A 13 30.24 -25.60 -2.46
C THR A 13 31.65 -25.01 -2.33
N ILE A 14 32.55 -25.41 -3.23
CA ILE A 14 33.94 -24.95 -3.28
C ILE A 14 34.06 -23.85 -4.33
N PHE A 15 34.54 -22.67 -3.93
CA PHE A 15 34.94 -21.61 -4.85
C PHE A 15 36.46 -21.54 -4.93
N SER A 16 37.00 -21.59 -6.16
CA SER A 16 38.41 -21.35 -6.44
C SER A 16 38.61 -19.89 -6.83
N PHE A 17 39.49 -19.18 -6.13
CA PHE A 17 39.83 -17.80 -6.45
C PHE A 17 41.22 -17.74 -7.09
N ASP A 18 41.30 -17.17 -8.29
CA ASP A 18 42.56 -16.79 -8.91
C ASP A 18 42.91 -15.35 -8.47
N ASN A 19 44.06 -15.19 -7.79
CA ASN A 19 44.55 -13.88 -7.34
C ASN A 19 45.08 -13.08 -8.53
N ARG A 20 44.23 -12.27 -9.16
CA ARG A 20 44.65 -11.17 -10.03
C ARG A 20 44.17 -9.83 -9.44
N PRO A 21 45.09 -8.98 -8.98
CA PRO A 21 44.77 -7.62 -8.53
C PRO A 21 44.34 -6.65 -9.65
N SER A 22 44.25 -7.09 -10.91
CA SER A 22 44.09 -6.22 -12.09
C SER A 22 42.68 -6.14 -12.66
N ASP A 23 41.78 -7.06 -12.32
CA ASP A 23 40.60 -7.31 -13.17
C ASP A 23 39.38 -6.44 -12.78
N VAL A 24 39.49 -5.58 -11.75
CA VAL A 24 38.39 -4.75 -11.23
C VAL A 24 38.33 -3.35 -11.85
N LEU A 25 39.36 -2.92 -12.60
CA LEU A 25 39.39 -1.59 -13.24
C LEU A 25 39.38 -1.61 -14.78
N GLU A 26 39.20 -2.78 -15.40
CA GLU A 26 39.15 -2.89 -16.87
C GLU A 26 37.74 -2.60 -17.44
N TYR A 27 36.68 -2.65 -16.61
CA TYR A 27 35.33 -2.27 -16.99
C TYR A 27 35.08 -0.79 -16.73
N GLY A 28 35.27 0.03 -17.78
CA GLY A 28 35.10 1.48 -17.73
C GLY A 28 36.13 2.26 -18.55
N SER A 29 37.03 1.59 -19.26
CA SER A 29 37.85 2.23 -20.27
C SER A 29 36.97 2.56 -21.49
N ILE A 30 36.23 3.66 -21.44
CA ILE A 30 35.76 4.30 -22.66
C ILE A 30 37.04 4.69 -23.41
N GLY A 31 37.32 4.01 -24.53
CA GLY A 31 38.52 4.11 -25.36
C GLY A 31 38.74 5.47 -26.03
N TYR A 32 38.39 6.57 -25.38
CA TYR A 32 38.73 7.91 -25.82
C TYR A 32 40.23 8.12 -25.59
N LEU A 33 41.03 7.90 -26.63
CA LEU A 33 42.04 8.86 -27.15
C LEU A 33 43.21 8.18 -27.88
N GLU A 34 43.38 6.86 -27.78
CA GLU A 34 44.56 6.21 -28.40
C GLU A 34 44.31 5.64 -29.80
N ASN A 35 43.06 5.34 -30.21
CA ASN A 35 42.74 4.93 -31.58
C ASN A 35 41.32 5.37 -31.99
N LEU A 36 41.20 6.51 -32.67
CA LEU A 36 39.92 7.03 -33.21
C LEU A 36 39.68 6.62 -34.68
N GLU A 37 40.48 5.70 -35.23
CA GLU A 37 40.42 5.37 -36.66
C GLU A 37 39.15 4.58 -37.07
N GLY A 38 38.35 4.09 -36.12
CA GLY A 38 37.20 3.21 -36.40
C GLY A 38 35.79 3.81 -36.34
N GLU A 39 35.56 4.95 -35.68
CA GLU A 39 34.21 5.38 -35.29
C GLU A 39 33.94 6.88 -35.47
N PHE A 40 34.33 7.44 -36.60
CA PHE A 40 33.79 8.76 -36.96
C PHE A 40 32.42 8.56 -37.63
N PRO A 41 31.32 9.08 -37.05
CA PRO A 41 30.01 9.00 -37.69
C PRO A 41 30.12 9.62 -39.08
N SER A 42 29.62 8.89 -40.08
CA SER A 42 29.72 9.34 -41.47
C SER A 42 28.94 10.65 -41.63
N ALA A 43 29.37 11.50 -42.57
CA ALA A 43 28.63 12.73 -42.89
C ALA A 43 27.17 12.43 -43.30
N GLU A 44 26.90 11.21 -43.78
CA GLU A 44 25.56 10.70 -44.12
C GLU A 44 24.70 10.35 -42.89
N GLU A 45 25.29 9.78 -41.83
CA GLU A 45 24.58 9.49 -40.57
C GLU A 45 24.16 10.78 -39.86
N LEU A 46 24.98 11.82 -39.95
CA LEU A 46 24.68 13.14 -39.41
C LEU A 46 23.61 13.89 -40.19
N ALA A 47 23.43 13.58 -41.48
CA ALA A 47 22.44 14.21 -42.36
C ALA A 47 21.02 13.59 -42.24
N LYS A 48 20.89 12.35 -41.74
CA LYS A 48 19.61 11.62 -41.69
C LYS A 48 18.76 11.87 -40.43
N SER A 49 19.26 12.57 -39.42
CA SER A 49 18.48 12.89 -38.20
C SER A 49 17.56 14.11 -38.44
N GLY A 50 16.29 13.85 -38.78
CA GLY A 50 15.27 14.86 -39.04
C GLY A 50 14.80 15.63 -37.81
N ARG A 51 14.54 16.94 -38.02
CA ARG A 51 13.77 17.90 -37.20
C ARG A 51 14.19 18.10 -35.73
N GLY A 52 15.20 18.94 -35.55
CA GLY A 52 15.42 19.67 -34.29
C GLY A 52 16.72 20.48 -34.32
N ALA A 53 16.64 21.78 -34.64
CA ALA A 53 17.79 22.68 -34.84
C ALA A 53 18.74 22.86 -33.62
N LYS A 54 18.46 22.20 -32.49
CA LYS A 54 19.29 22.28 -31.27
C LYS A 54 20.52 21.33 -31.30
N LYS A 55 20.52 20.25 -32.11
CA LYS A 55 21.66 19.30 -32.15
C LYS A 55 22.92 19.84 -32.85
N GLY A 56 22.78 20.77 -33.81
CA GLY A 56 23.93 21.28 -34.59
C GLY A 56 24.94 22.12 -33.80
N LYS A 57 24.51 22.78 -32.70
CA LYS A 57 25.41 23.59 -31.87
C LYS A 57 26.37 22.73 -31.03
N HIS A 58 25.89 21.62 -30.50
CA HIS A 58 26.71 20.69 -29.70
C HIS A 58 27.79 20.02 -30.55
N LEU A 59 27.44 19.63 -31.78
CA LEU A 59 28.38 18.98 -32.69
C LEU A 59 29.54 19.91 -33.08
N LYS A 60 29.25 21.18 -33.39
CA LYS A 60 30.31 22.15 -33.70
C LYS A 60 31.23 22.41 -32.50
N ALA A 61 30.67 22.51 -31.29
CA ALA A 61 31.46 22.70 -30.08
C ALA A 61 32.39 21.51 -29.80
N PHE A 62 31.90 20.28 -30.02
CA PHE A 62 32.70 19.05 -29.91
C PHE A 62 33.92 19.08 -30.85
N TRP A 63 33.72 19.34 -32.14
CA TRP A 63 34.83 19.38 -33.10
C TRP A 63 35.83 20.50 -32.83
N LYS A 64 35.36 21.67 -32.39
CA LYS A 64 36.24 22.76 -31.95
C LYS A 64 37.10 22.35 -30.76
N ALA A 65 36.53 21.65 -29.78
CA ALA A 65 37.28 21.13 -28.64
C ALA A 65 38.33 20.11 -29.08
N GLN A 66 37.99 19.19 -29.99
CA GLN A 66 38.92 18.20 -30.55
C GLN A 66 40.11 18.84 -31.29
N CYS A 67 39.88 19.94 -32.01
CA CYS A 67 40.96 20.74 -32.61
C CYS A 67 41.79 21.44 -31.54
N ALA A 68 41.14 22.07 -30.55
CA ALA A 68 41.82 22.77 -29.45
C ALA A 68 42.75 21.84 -28.65
N PHE A 69 42.29 20.63 -28.31
CA PHE A 69 43.07 19.62 -27.58
C PHE A 69 44.31 19.13 -28.34
N ARG A 70 44.34 19.29 -29.66
CA ARG A 70 45.49 18.95 -30.52
C ARG A 70 46.32 20.16 -30.93
N GLY A 71 45.99 21.35 -30.42
CA GLY A 71 46.67 22.60 -30.75
C GLY A 71 46.41 23.07 -32.18
N LEU A 72 45.31 22.63 -32.79
CA LEU A 72 44.88 23.04 -34.13
C LEU A 72 43.94 24.24 -34.04
N ASP A 73 43.88 25.04 -35.10
CA ASP A 73 42.95 26.17 -35.16
C ASP A 73 41.49 25.70 -35.00
N VAL A 74 40.72 26.42 -34.19
CA VAL A 74 39.34 26.09 -33.78
C VAL A 74 38.28 26.84 -34.59
N ASN A 75 38.70 27.67 -35.55
CA ASN A 75 37.79 28.46 -36.37
C ASN A 75 37.52 27.77 -37.69
N GLY A 76 36.25 27.67 -38.09
CA GLY A 76 35.88 27.05 -39.36
C GLY A 76 34.47 26.46 -39.37
N ARG A 77 34.11 25.90 -40.52
CA ARG A 77 32.95 25.00 -40.67
C ARG A 77 33.28 23.60 -40.16
N ILE A 78 32.28 22.77 -39.89
CA ILE A 78 32.49 21.44 -39.27
C ILE A 78 33.38 20.58 -40.17
N GLU A 79 33.18 20.64 -41.48
CA GLU A 79 33.93 19.90 -42.48
C GLU A 79 35.41 20.29 -42.44
N GLU A 80 35.70 21.58 -42.33
CA GLU A 80 37.07 22.11 -42.22
C GLU A 80 37.76 21.69 -40.90
N LEU A 81 37.01 21.53 -39.81
CA LEU A 81 37.53 21.04 -38.53
C LEU A 81 37.81 19.53 -38.60
N VAL A 82 36.91 18.75 -39.19
CA VAL A 82 37.08 17.30 -39.40
C VAL A 82 38.25 17.02 -40.34
N ASP A 83 38.35 17.75 -41.46
CA ASP A 83 39.47 17.59 -42.40
C ASP A 83 40.80 17.95 -41.77
N ARG A 84 40.85 18.99 -40.92
CA ARG A 84 42.06 19.31 -40.13
C ARG A 84 42.47 18.18 -39.20
N LEU A 85 41.50 17.52 -38.56
CA LEU A 85 41.77 16.38 -37.69
C LEU A 85 42.26 15.15 -38.45
N ARG A 86 41.76 14.94 -39.68
CA ARG A 86 42.18 13.84 -40.56
C ARG A 86 43.54 14.07 -41.21
N THR A 87 43.85 15.32 -41.60
CA THR A 87 45.08 15.66 -42.34
C THR A 87 46.29 15.88 -41.44
N ASN A 88 46.11 16.28 -40.18
CA ASN A 88 47.21 16.46 -39.24
C ASN A 88 47.52 15.17 -38.46
N GLU A 89 47.62 14.02 -39.16
CA GLU A 89 47.83 12.67 -38.62
C GLU A 89 48.56 12.67 -37.26
N HIS A 90 47.87 12.15 -36.25
CA HIS A 90 48.39 11.77 -34.93
C HIS A 90 49.36 12.75 -34.28
N LYS A 91 49.11 14.07 -34.30
CA LYS A 91 49.72 14.93 -33.28
C LYS A 91 49.27 14.40 -31.91
N PRO A 92 50.20 13.86 -31.09
CA PRO A 92 49.82 13.29 -29.82
C PRO A 92 49.15 14.37 -29.00
N VAL A 93 48.06 13.99 -28.33
CA VAL A 93 47.43 14.82 -27.30
C VAL A 93 48.55 15.36 -26.41
N PHE A 94 48.53 16.67 -26.15
CA PHE A 94 49.60 17.36 -25.42
C PHE A 94 50.09 16.50 -24.25
N PRO A 95 51.41 16.22 -24.13
CA PRO A 95 51.94 15.40 -23.05
C PRO A 95 51.52 15.90 -21.66
N GLU A 96 51.30 17.21 -21.50
CA GLU A 96 50.74 17.78 -20.27
C GLU A 96 49.32 17.30 -19.99
N LEU A 97 48.47 17.16 -21.01
CA LEU A 97 47.09 16.70 -20.84
C LEU A 97 47.03 15.20 -20.49
N VAL A 98 47.91 14.39 -21.09
CA VAL A 98 48.07 12.98 -20.70
C VAL A 98 48.53 12.87 -19.24
N LYS A 99 49.44 13.75 -18.81
CA LYS A 99 49.86 13.83 -17.41
C LYS A 99 48.70 14.23 -16.49
N VAL A 100 47.96 15.30 -16.83
CA VAL A 100 46.78 15.73 -16.05
C VAL A 100 45.73 14.63 -15.97
N GLN A 101 45.47 13.89 -17.04
CA GLN A 101 44.54 12.77 -17.04
C GLN A 101 45.00 11.64 -16.11
N LYS A 102 46.29 11.29 -16.14
CA LYS A 102 46.88 10.31 -15.21
C LYS A 102 46.79 10.79 -13.77
N ASP A 103 47.10 12.05 -13.50
CA ASP A 103 47.04 12.65 -12.16
C ASP A 103 45.59 12.67 -11.62
N LEU A 104 44.60 12.97 -12.48
CA LEU A 104 43.18 12.93 -12.10
C LEU A 104 42.70 11.50 -11.83
N ARG A 105 43.12 10.52 -12.64
CA ARG A 105 42.81 9.10 -12.40
C ARG A 105 43.41 8.61 -11.09
N GLN A 106 44.68 8.93 -10.84
CA GLN A 106 45.35 8.58 -9.59
C GLN A 106 44.65 9.21 -8.40
N LYS A 107 44.32 10.50 -8.49
CA LYS A 107 43.59 11.21 -7.44
C LYS A 107 42.22 10.58 -7.14
N ALA A 108 41.48 10.16 -8.17
CA ALA A 108 40.21 9.46 -7.99
C ALA A 108 40.39 8.10 -7.28
N VAL A 109 41.42 7.34 -7.64
CA VAL A 109 41.77 6.09 -6.95
C VAL A 109 42.16 6.35 -5.49
N ASP A 110 42.96 7.37 -5.23
CA ASP A 110 43.39 7.74 -3.88
C ASP A 110 42.20 8.20 -3.01
N GLU A 111 41.24 8.93 -3.60
CA GLU A 111 40.02 9.36 -2.91
C GLU A 111 39.09 8.17 -2.58
N LEU A 112 38.95 7.21 -3.49
CA LEU A 112 38.22 5.96 -3.24
C LEU A 112 38.91 5.12 -2.17
N GLU A 113 40.23 5.02 -2.22
CA GLU A 113 41.03 4.29 -1.23
C GLU A 113 40.96 4.92 0.16
N ASP A 114 40.99 6.25 0.23
CA ASP A 114 40.79 7.02 1.45
C ASP A 114 39.35 6.86 1.98
N ALA A 115 38.35 6.95 1.11
CA ALA A 115 36.96 6.70 1.49
C ALA A 115 36.79 5.29 2.05
N TRP A 116 37.35 4.30 1.37
CA TRP A 116 37.37 2.92 1.82
C TRP A 116 38.02 2.80 3.20
N LYS A 117 39.25 3.28 3.40
CA LYS A 117 39.96 3.11 4.68
C LYS A 117 39.34 3.89 5.84
N ASN A 118 38.94 5.13 5.59
CA ASN A 118 38.68 6.10 6.66
C ASN A 118 37.21 6.51 6.80
N ARG A 119 36.38 6.37 5.75
CA ARG A 119 35.01 6.91 5.73
C ARG A 119 33.92 5.85 5.76
N LEU A 120 34.13 4.70 5.13
CA LEU A 120 33.14 3.63 5.08
C LEU A 120 33.14 2.80 6.36
N THR A 121 31.94 2.55 6.88
CA THR A 121 31.70 1.54 7.92
C THR A 121 31.88 0.13 7.34
N ASP A 122 32.13 -0.87 8.19
CA ASP A 122 32.28 -2.27 7.76
C ASP A 122 31.07 -2.77 6.95
N SER A 123 29.86 -2.33 7.29
CA SER A 123 28.65 -2.66 6.54
C SER A 123 28.66 -2.09 5.13
N GLN A 124 29.09 -0.83 4.97
CA GLN A 124 29.16 -0.17 3.66
C GLN A 124 30.29 -0.76 2.81
N LYS A 125 31.43 -1.11 3.41
CA LYS A 125 32.52 -1.83 2.71
C LYS A 125 32.04 -3.17 2.17
N ALA A 126 31.29 -3.91 2.98
CA ALA A 126 30.73 -5.19 2.56
C ALA A 126 29.70 -5.03 1.43
N GLU A 127 28.94 -3.93 1.38
CA GLU A 127 28.00 -3.65 0.31
C GLU A 127 28.71 -3.23 -1.00
N GLU A 128 29.74 -2.39 -0.90
CA GLU A 128 30.49 -1.85 -2.04
C GLU A 128 31.40 -2.90 -2.70
N ASP A 129 32.22 -3.62 -1.91
CA ASP A 129 33.08 -4.70 -2.39
C ASP A 129 33.29 -5.78 -1.31
N VAL A 130 32.38 -6.76 -1.30
CA VAL A 130 32.40 -7.92 -0.39
C VAL A 130 33.78 -8.60 -0.38
N LYS A 131 34.42 -8.76 -1.54
CA LYS A 131 35.66 -9.54 -1.65
C LYS A 131 36.81 -8.81 -0.97
N ARG A 132 36.97 -7.52 -1.29
CA ARG A 132 38.00 -6.68 -0.68
C ARG A 132 37.81 -6.55 0.82
N PHE A 133 36.57 -6.33 1.27
CA PHE A 133 36.25 -6.26 2.70
C PHE A 133 36.66 -7.55 3.43
N LEU A 134 36.35 -8.72 2.88
CA LEU A 134 36.71 -10.01 3.48
C LEU A 134 38.22 -10.22 3.53
N LEU A 135 38.96 -9.86 2.49
CA LEU A 135 40.41 -10.00 2.45
C LEU A 135 41.13 -9.09 3.46
N GLU A 136 40.66 -7.86 3.62
CA GLU A 136 41.24 -6.91 4.59
C GLU A 136 40.87 -7.26 6.04
N THR A 137 39.63 -7.68 6.28
CA THR A 137 39.13 -7.98 7.63
C THR A 137 39.65 -9.33 8.15
N PHE A 138 39.88 -10.27 7.23
CA PHE A 138 40.32 -11.65 7.54
C PHE A 138 41.57 -12.00 6.72
N PRO A 139 42.74 -11.38 7.02
CA PRO A 139 43.97 -11.66 6.29
C PRO A 139 44.36 -13.14 6.45
N ILE A 140 44.72 -13.79 5.33
CA ILE A 140 44.97 -15.24 5.19
C ILE A 140 46.27 -15.70 5.89
N ASN A 141 46.85 -14.87 6.75
CA ASN A 141 48.25 -14.98 7.17
C ASN A 141 48.47 -15.89 8.40
N SER A 142 47.45 -16.62 8.87
CA SER A 142 47.60 -17.58 9.95
C SER A 142 47.09 -18.95 9.52
N ASN A 143 47.90 -19.98 9.71
CA ASN A 143 47.56 -21.37 9.41
C ASN A 143 46.45 -21.94 10.32
N GLU A 144 45.87 -21.13 11.21
CA GLU A 144 44.98 -21.60 12.28
C GLU A 144 43.57 -21.00 12.23
N ASP A 145 43.34 -19.86 11.57
CA ASP A 145 42.02 -19.22 11.54
C ASP A 145 41.42 -19.16 10.13
N LYS A 146 40.68 -20.21 9.76
CA LYS A 146 39.79 -20.15 8.59
C LYS A 146 38.60 -19.26 8.95
N ALA A 147 38.56 -18.03 8.42
CA ALA A 147 37.36 -17.21 8.49
C ALA A 147 36.18 -17.97 7.87
N VAL A 148 35.07 -18.00 8.60
CA VAL A 148 33.84 -18.62 8.11
C VAL A 148 32.91 -17.48 7.72
N LEU A 149 32.59 -17.39 6.43
CA LEU A 149 31.52 -16.51 5.96
C LEU A 149 30.23 -17.32 5.98
N HIS A 150 29.26 -16.91 6.77
CA HIS A 150 27.93 -17.49 6.73
C HIS A 150 26.97 -16.47 6.13
N THR A 151 26.63 -16.67 4.87
CA THR A 151 25.51 -15.96 4.26
C THR A 151 24.23 -16.53 4.84
N LEU A 152 23.51 -15.74 5.63
CA LEU A 152 22.16 -16.10 6.05
C LEU A 152 21.19 -15.49 5.07
N ARG A 153 20.77 -16.34 4.14
CA ARG A 153 19.52 -16.09 3.45
C ARG A 153 18.41 -16.44 4.42
N LEU A 154 18.02 -15.46 5.22
CA LEU A 154 16.76 -15.53 5.95
C LEU A 154 15.68 -15.49 4.88
N ARG A 155 15.29 -16.67 4.38
CA ARG A 155 13.98 -16.79 3.77
C ARG A 155 13.02 -16.34 4.86
N HIS A 156 12.21 -15.32 4.58
CA HIS A 156 10.98 -15.19 5.35
C HIS A 156 10.34 -16.59 5.33
N ASP A 157 10.10 -17.17 6.51
CA ASP A 157 9.52 -18.51 6.66
C ASP A 157 8.06 -18.47 6.19
N TRP A 158 7.86 -18.24 4.89
CA TRP A 158 6.57 -18.37 4.24
C TRP A 158 6.24 -19.85 4.20
N LYS A 159 5.46 -20.30 5.18
CA LYS A 159 4.86 -21.64 5.24
C LYS A 159 3.62 -21.75 4.35
N GLY A 160 3.55 -21.02 3.24
CA GLY A 160 2.49 -21.18 2.26
C GLY A 160 2.56 -22.54 1.55
N PRO A 161 1.42 -23.07 1.07
CA PRO A 161 1.38 -24.37 0.39
C PRO A 161 2.28 -24.37 -0.85
N ARG A 162 3.32 -25.23 -0.83
CA ARG A 162 4.37 -25.38 -1.87
C ARG A 162 3.91 -25.93 -3.22
N LYS A 163 2.65 -25.81 -3.61
CA LYS A 163 2.18 -26.41 -4.86
C LYS A 163 2.24 -25.40 -6.01
N GLN A 164 3.21 -25.62 -6.89
CA GLN A 164 3.33 -25.11 -8.27
C GLN A 164 3.60 -23.61 -8.43
N PHE A 165 4.88 -23.22 -8.38
CA PHE A 165 5.34 -22.03 -9.08
C PHE A 165 6.65 -22.41 -9.80
N ASP A 166 6.60 -22.42 -11.14
CA ASP A 166 7.72 -22.77 -12.01
C ASP A 166 8.64 -21.58 -12.33
N ASP A 167 8.36 -20.39 -11.80
CA ASP A 167 9.22 -19.21 -11.96
C ASP A 167 9.81 -18.77 -10.62
N PRO A 168 11.15 -18.60 -10.50
CA PRO A 168 11.74 -17.99 -9.32
C PRO A 168 11.30 -16.51 -9.21
N PRO A 169 10.70 -16.08 -8.10
CA PRO A 169 10.20 -14.72 -7.96
C PRO A 169 11.36 -13.71 -7.89
N ASN A 170 11.46 -12.86 -8.90
CA ASN A 170 12.62 -12.01 -9.18
C ASN A 170 12.73 -10.71 -8.36
N LYS A 171 11.93 -10.49 -7.31
CA LYS A 171 11.98 -9.23 -6.53
C LYS A 171 11.65 -9.41 -5.04
N TRP A 172 12.09 -10.50 -4.42
CA TRP A 172 12.25 -10.45 -2.96
C TRP A 172 13.50 -9.60 -2.69
N GLN A 173 13.31 -8.40 -2.17
CA GLN A 173 14.32 -7.82 -1.28
C GLN A 173 14.32 -8.67 0.00
N ASP A 174 14.70 -9.94 -0.12
CA ASP A 174 15.21 -10.70 1.00
C ASP A 174 16.33 -9.79 1.54
N ALA A 175 16.11 -9.19 2.71
CA ALA A 175 17.20 -8.55 3.42
C ALA A 175 18.22 -9.65 3.69
N MET A 176 19.20 -9.78 2.80
CA MET A 176 20.20 -10.82 2.84
C MET A 176 21.23 -10.36 3.85
N TRP A 177 21.17 -10.92 5.05
CA TRP A 177 22.13 -10.62 6.09
C TRP A 177 23.37 -11.48 5.86
N MET A 178 24.50 -10.83 5.59
CA MET A 178 25.81 -11.49 5.63
C MET A 178 26.37 -11.35 7.04
N VAL A 179 26.59 -12.49 7.70
CA VAL A 179 27.24 -12.52 9.01
C VAL A 179 28.62 -13.13 8.84
N VAL A 180 29.65 -12.32 9.08
CA VAL A 180 31.05 -12.73 8.98
C VAL A 180 31.65 -12.89 10.37
N GLY A 181 32.41 -13.95 10.59
CA GLY A 181 33.12 -14.14 11.86
C GLY A 181 34.32 -15.07 11.74
N ARG A 182 35.27 -14.91 12.67
CA ARG A 182 36.49 -15.74 12.73
C ARG A 182 36.22 -17.18 13.17
N SER A 183 35.12 -17.40 13.90
CA SER A 183 34.74 -18.71 14.41
C SER A 183 33.26 -18.98 14.21
N ARG A 184 32.89 -20.26 14.12
CA ARG A 184 31.48 -20.69 14.06
C ARG A 184 30.68 -20.26 15.29
N SER A 185 31.29 -20.22 16.47
CA SER A 185 30.64 -19.77 17.70
C SER A 185 30.31 -18.28 17.64
N THR A 186 31.25 -17.44 17.19
CA THR A 186 31.02 -15.99 17.02
C THR A 186 29.90 -15.73 16.01
N ILE A 187 29.88 -16.46 14.89
CA ILE A 187 28.80 -16.34 13.89
C ILE A 187 27.47 -16.75 14.50
N SER A 188 27.40 -17.88 15.20
CA SER A 188 26.17 -18.35 15.83
C SER A 188 25.64 -17.34 16.86
N GLU A 189 26.51 -16.71 17.63
CA GLU A 189 26.15 -15.66 18.58
C GLU A 189 25.63 -14.41 17.87
N ASN A 190 26.33 -13.93 16.83
CA ASN A 190 25.89 -12.79 16.02
C ASN A 190 24.52 -13.05 15.37
N VAL A 191 24.28 -14.25 14.85
CA VAL A 191 22.96 -14.64 14.29
C VAL A 191 21.86 -14.60 15.35
N LYS A 192 22.14 -15.12 16.55
CA LYS A 192 21.20 -15.04 17.67
C LYS A 192 20.93 -13.59 18.06
N ASP A 193 21.95 -12.74 18.07
CA ASP A 193 21.81 -11.32 18.37
C ASP A 193 21.00 -10.56 17.34
N ILE A 194 21.18 -10.85 16.04
CA ILE A 194 20.33 -10.32 14.98
C ILE A 194 18.87 -10.75 15.19
N GLY A 195 18.64 -12.03 15.50
CA GLY A 195 17.31 -12.55 15.81
C GLY A 195 16.67 -11.85 17.02
N ARG A 196 17.42 -11.70 18.12
CA ARG A 196 16.98 -10.97 19.33
C ARG A 196 16.70 -9.50 19.02
N SER A 197 17.56 -8.85 18.23
CA SER A 197 17.41 -7.46 17.85
C SER A 197 16.15 -7.23 17.01
N ARG A 198 15.92 -8.09 16.00
CA ARG A 198 14.71 -8.06 15.18
C ARG A 198 13.45 -8.25 16.03
N HIS A 199 13.46 -9.21 16.95
CA HIS A 199 12.35 -9.42 17.87
C HIS A 199 12.05 -8.18 18.72
N ARG A 200 13.09 -7.55 19.30
CA ARG A 200 12.95 -6.30 20.06
C ARG A 200 12.43 -5.14 19.21
N THR A 201 12.82 -5.05 17.94
CA THR A 201 12.32 -4.01 17.03
C THR A 201 10.88 -4.26 16.63
N LYS A 202 10.50 -5.51 16.31
CA LYS A 202 9.09 -5.89 16.04
C LYS A 202 8.21 -5.63 17.26
N GLN A 203 8.69 -5.95 18.46
CA GLN A 203 7.98 -5.66 19.70
C GLN A 203 7.82 -4.15 19.94
N ARG A 204 8.89 -3.34 19.79
CA ARG A 204 8.78 -1.87 19.92
C ARG A 204 7.82 -1.27 18.91
N ALA A 205 7.87 -1.70 17.65
CA ALA A 205 6.94 -1.25 16.62
C ALA A 205 5.49 -1.61 16.97
N GLN A 206 5.25 -2.81 17.52
CA GLN A 206 3.93 -3.22 17.99
C GLN A 206 3.46 -2.40 19.20
N GLU A 207 4.32 -2.12 20.17
CA GLU A 207 4.02 -1.28 21.33
C GLU A 207 3.71 0.17 20.92
N GLU A 208 4.49 0.74 20.00
CA GLU A 208 4.27 2.07 19.44
C GLU A 208 2.94 2.14 18.66
N ALA A 209 2.67 1.12 17.85
CA ALA A 209 1.42 1.00 17.10
C ALA A 209 0.20 0.89 18.04
N GLN A 210 0.31 0.09 19.11
CA GLN A 210 -0.71 -0.04 20.15
C GLN A 210 -0.95 1.28 20.89
N ALA A 211 0.13 1.99 21.27
CA ALA A 211 0.03 3.28 21.92
C ALA A 211 -0.66 4.32 21.02
N PHE A 212 -0.37 4.30 19.71
CA PHE A 212 -1.03 5.14 18.72
C PHE A 212 -2.53 4.84 18.62
N ILE A 213 -2.92 3.57 18.55
CA ILE A 213 -4.34 3.15 18.52
C ILE A 213 -5.06 3.61 19.79
N GLU A 214 -4.45 3.40 20.96
CA GLU A 214 -5.04 3.75 22.25
C GLU A 214 -5.23 5.26 22.40
N GLU A 215 -4.26 6.07 21.98
CA GLU A 215 -4.38 7.52 22.03
C GLU A 215 -5.44 8.03 21.04
N GLY A 216 -5.42 7.56 19.79
CA GLY A 216 -6.43 7.91 18.79
C GLY A 216 -7.84 7.52 19.22
N SER A 217 -8.01 6.31 19.77
CA SER A 217 -9.29 5.85 20.31
C SER A 217 -9.77 6.72 21.48
N ARG A 218 -8.87 7.12 22.36
CA ARG A 218 -9.17 8.00 23.50
C ARG A 218 -9.62 9.38 23.04
N GLU A 219 -8.97 9.94 22.03
CA GLU A 219 -9.37 11.21 21.42
C GLU A 219 -10.77 11.12 20.77
N VAL A 220 -11.00 10.07 19.99
CA VAL A 220 -12.30 9.79 19.37
C VAL A 220 -13.40 9.65 20.42
N LEU A 221 -13.15 8.94 21.52
CA LEU A 221 -14.10 8.81 22.63
C LEU A 221 -14.38 10.13 23.34
N ARG A 222 -13.39 11.02 23.46
CA ARG A 222 -13.58 12.37 24.03
C ARG A 222 -14.45 13.22 23.11
N ALA A 223 -14.17 13.22 21.80
CA ALA A 223 -14.91 13.98 20.81
C ALA A 223 -16.34 13.44 20.61
N SER A 224 -16.51 12.11 20.65
CA SER A 224 -17.81 11.46 20.44
C SER A 224 -18.82 11.78 21.54
N LYS A 225 -18.38 12.20 22.74
CA LYS A 225 -19.31 12.64 23.80
C LYS A 225 -20.27 13.74 23.32
N LYS A 226 -19.80 14.64 22.46
CA LYS A 226 -20.60 15.75 21.91
C LYS A 226 -21.34 15.39 20.61
N GLN A 227 -20.89 14.35 19.91
CA GLN A 227 -21.45 13.96 18.62
C GLN A 227 -22.46 12.81 18.77
N GLY A 228 -23.34 12.69 17.77
CA GLY A 228 -24.23 11.54 17.62
C GLY A 228 -23.47 10.28 17.17
N TRP A 229 -24.21 9.29 16.70
CA TRP A 229 -23.61 8.12 16.06
C TRP A 229 -22.93 8.55 14.75
N ASN A 230 -21.66 8.21 14.57
CA ASN A 230 -20.91 8.58 13.37
C ASN A 230 -19.88 7.50 13.00
N ALA A 231 -20.17 6.75 11.93
CA ALA A 231 -19.30 5.71 11.40
C ALA A 231 -18.13 6.23 10.55
N ARG A 232 -18.18 7.48 10.09
CA ARG A 232 -17.15 8.07 9.23
C ARG A 232 -15.87 8.27 10.02
N GLY A 233 -14.73 7.85 9.49
CA GLY A 233 -13.47 7.95 10.22
C GLY A 233 -12.42 7.01 9.72
N GLU A 234 -11.26 7.13 10.34
CA GLU A 234 -10.17 6.17 10.25
C GLU A 234 -10.33 5.14 11.35
N TRP A 235 -10.14 3.88 10.99
CA TRP A 235 -10.31 2.72 11.84
C TRP A 235 -9.05 1.87 11.77
N HIS A 236 -8.58 1.45 12.94
CA HIS A 236 -7.64 0.36 13.04
C HIS A 236 -8.43 -0.96 13.09
N ILE A 237 -8.06 -1.91 12.24
CA ILE A 237 -8.67 -3.22 12.14
C ILE A 237 -7.74 -4.27 12.75
N SER A 238 -8.31 -5.22 13.50
CA SER A 238 -7.61 -6.42 13.97
C SER A 238 -8.35 -7.66 13.49
N CYS A 239 -7.61 -8.57 12.88
CA CYS A 239 -8.13 -9.83 12.35
C CYS A 239 -7.18 -10.99 12.70
N PRO A 240 -7.25 -11.55 13.93
CA PRO A 240 -6.23 -12.46 14.45
C PRO A 240 -5.97 -13.69 13.58
N ALA A 241 -7.03 -14.31 13.06
CA ALA A 241 -6.90 -15.49 12.19
C ALA A 241 -6.25 -15.16 10.83
N PHE A 242 -6.41 -13.93 10.36
CA PHE A 242 -5.78 -13.45 9.13
C PHE A 242 -4.32 -13.04 9.37
N GLU A 243 -4.07 -12.30 10.45
CA GLU A 243 -2.74 -11.90 10.91
C GLU A 243 -1.84 -13.12 11.15
N GLU A 244 -2.34 -14.15 11.85
CA GLU A 244 -1.59 -15.38 12.12
C GLU A 244 -1.27 -16.16 10.85
N LYS A 245 -2.24 -16.30 9.95
CA LYS A 245 -2.09 -17.12 8.74
C LYS A 245 -1.08 -16.52 7.77
N TYR A 246 -1.03 -15.20 7.68
CA TYR A 246 -0.27 -14.52 6.64
C TYR A 246 0.91 -13.67 7.15
N ASP A 247 1.18 -13.65 8.45
CA ASP A 247 2.24 -12.84 9.10
C ASP A 247 2.20 -11.39 8.62
N VAL A 248 1.01 -10.80 8.61
CA VAL A 248 0.82 -9.41 8.18
C VAL A 248 1.52 -8.50 9.17
N GLU A 249 2.60 -7.84 8.71
CA GLU A 249 3.28 -6.82 9.49
C GLU A 249 2.61 -5.46 9.27
N GLY A 250 2.29 -4.76 10.36
CA GLY A 250 1.76 -3.40 10.33
C GLY A 250 0.30 -3.28 10.78
N LEU A 251 -0.19 -2.03 10.74
CA LEU A 251 -1.55 -1.68 11.15
C LEU A 251 -2.50 -1.88 9.98
N MET A 252 -3.46 -2.79 10.10
CA MET A 252 -4.58 -2.86 9.16
C MET A 252 -5.48 -1.64 9.36
N LYS A 253 -5.87 -1.02 8.24
CA LYS A 253 -6.62 0.24 8.23
C LYS A 253 -7.91 0.10 7.43
N LEU A 254 -8.91 0.84 7.88
CA LEU A 254 -10.18 1.02 7.19
C LEU A 254 -10.60 2.48 7.33
N THR A 255 -10.88 3.15 6.21
CA THR A 255 -11.34 4.54 6.22
C THR A 255 -12.73 4.59 5.61
N ILE A 256 -13.73 4.97 6.41
CA ILE A 256 -15.13 5.00 5.99
C ILE A 256 -15.54 6.42 5.61
N TYR A 257 -16.10 6.55 4.41
CA TYR A 257 -16.58 7.79 3.83
C TYR A 257 -18.08 7.68 3.49
N THR A 258 -18.72 8.83 3.36
CA THR A 258 -20.07 8.93 2.81
C THR A 258 -20.09 9.96 1.69
N SER A 259 -20.74 9.62 0.60
CA SER A 259 -21.10 10.56 -0.46
C SER A 259 -22.61 10.77 -0.42
N ILE A 260 -23.04 12.03 -0.39
CA ILE A 260 -24.45 12.40 -0.47
C ILE A 260 -24.65 13.01 -1.86
N THR A 261 -25.48 12.36 -2.67
CA THR A 261 -25.97 12.93 -3.93
C THR A 261 -27.34 13.58 -3.70
N SER A 262 -27.90 14.23 -4.72
CA SER A 262 -29.23 14.82 -4.64
C SER A 262 -30.32 13.82 -4.25
N SER A 263 -30.16 12.55 -4.61
CA SER A 263 -31.21 11.52 -4.46
C SER A 263 -30.83 10.35 -3.54
N CYS A 264 -29.55 10.13 -3.22
CA CYS A 264 -29.14 9.00 -2.38
C CYS A 264 -27.93 9.27 -1.49
N LEU A 265 -27.86 8.53 -0.38
CA LEU A 265 -26.65 8.38 0.41
C LEU A 265 -25.90 7.14 -0.10
N GLN A 266 -24.59 7.25 -0.25
CA GLN A 266 -23.74 6.10 -0.54
C GLN A 266 -22.58 6.08 0.46
N ILE A 267 -22.36 4.92 1.08
CA ILE A 267 -21.25 4.70 1.99
C ILE A 267 -20.21 3.89 1.25
N PHE A 268 -18.95 4.26 1.42
CA PHE A 268 -17.80 3.53 0.91
C PHE A 268 -16.74 3.43 1.99
N SER A 269 -15.83 2.50 1.85
CA SER A 269 -14.61 2.54 2.65
C SER A 269 -13.41 2.03 1.90
N GLU A 270 -12.28 2.71 2.04
CA GLU A 270 -11.00 2.19 1.62
C GLU A 270 -10.45 1.30 2.73
N PHE A 271 -9.85 0.17 2.39
CA PHE A 271 -9.22 -0.70 3.37
C PHE A 271 -7.84 -1.13 2.88
N ASP A 272 -6.96 -1.36 3.84
CA ASP A 272 -5.64 -1.96 3.65
C ASP A 272 -5.41 -2.96 4.78
N PHE A 273 -5.55 -4.25 4.46
CA PHE A 273 -5.32 -5.36 5.38
C PHE A 273 -3.92 -5.96 5.17
N GLY A 274 -2.99 -5.19 4.61
CA GLY A 274 -1.58 -5.50 4.43
C GLY A 274 -1.28 -6.45 3.25
N ILE A 275 -2.13 -7.45 3.01
CA ILE A 275 -2.01 -8.34 1.83
C ILE A 275 -3.04 -8.02 0.76
N VAL A 276 -4.16 -7.45 1.18
CA VAL A 276 -5.25 -7.07 0.30
C VAL A 276 -5.65 -5.65 0.65
N ALA A 277 -5.77 -4.83 -0.37
CA ALA A 277 -6.26 -3.47 -0.27
C ALA A 277 -7.38 -3.26 -1.29
N GLY A 278 -8.31 -2.36 -0.98
CA GLY A 278 -9.43 -2.12 -1.88
C GLY A 278 -10.49 -1.21 -1.30
N VAL A 279 -11.69 -1.37 -1.83
CA VAL A 279 -12.85 -0.55 -1.49
C VAL A 279 -14.04 -1.44 -1.12
N PHE A 280 -14.68 -1.16 0.02
CA PHE A 280 -16.00 -1.68 0.35
C PHE A 280 -17.07 -0.73 -0.19
N ARG A 281 -18.14 -1.33 -0.72
CA ARG A 281 -19.35 -0.65 -1.14
C ARG A 281 -20.52 -1.21 -0.34
N PHE A 282 -21.15 -0.35 0.45
CA PHE A 282 -22.22 -0.75 1.34
C PHE A 282 -23.56 -0.86 0.59
N GLU A 283 -24.31 -1.91 0.89
CA GLU A 283 -25.61 -2.17 0.30
C GLU A 283 -26.75 -1.78 1.23
N LYS A 284 -27.88 -1.43 0.62
CA LYS A 284 -29.16 -1.27 1.31
C LYS A 284 -29.50 -2.60 1.98
N GLN A 285 -29.75 -2.54 3.28
CA GLN A 285 -30.39 -3.67 3.94
C GLN A 285 -31.69 -3.95 3.19
N SER A 286 -31.83 -5.15 2.63
CA SER A 286 -33.15 -5.62 2.28
C SER A 286 -34.00 -5.42 3.52
N ALA A 287 -35.21 -4.88 3.35
CA ALA A 287 -36.17 -4.81 4.44
C ALA A 287 -36.58 -6.24 4.77
N SER A 288 -35.66 -7.02 5.36
CA SER A 288 -36.02 -8.25 6.04
C SER A 288 -37.01 -7.80 7.08
N GLU A 289 -38.23 -8.30 6.95
CA GLU A 289 -39.35 -8.02 7.84
C GLU A 289 -38.86 -7.85 9.27
N PRO A 290 -39.33 -6.82 10.00
CA PRO A 290 -38.83 -6.48 11.33
C PRO A 290 -38.77 -7.75 12.17
N ARG A 291 -37.54 -8.24 12.44
CA ARG A 291 -37.33 -9.39 13.30
C ARG A 291 -37.86 -8.99 14.68
N THR A 292 -39.05 -9.50 15.02
CA THR A 292 -39.77 -9.34 16.28
C THR A 292 -39.01 -9.90 17.50
N GLU A 293 -37.77 -10.35 17.34
CA GLU A 293 -36.94 -10.92 18.40
C GLU A 293 -36.42 -9.88 19.42
N ALA A 294 -36.32 -8.60 19.04
CA ALA A 294 -35.82 -7.56 19.95
C ALA A 294 -36.80 -7.21 21.08
N ASP A 295 -38.10 -7.36 20.86
CA ASP A 295 -39.12 -7.13 21.88
C ASP A 295 -39.23 -8.30 22.87
N ASN A 296 -38.92 -9.53 22.42
CA ASN A 296 -38.94 -10.71 23.29
C ASN A 296 -37.77 -10.74 24.28
N SER A 297 -36.60 -10.19 23.95
CA SER A 297 -35.46 -10.11 24.88
C SER A 297 -35.71 -9.14 26.04
N THR A 298 -36.34 -8.00 25.75
CA THR A 298 -36.66 -7.00 26.79
C THR A 298 -37.85 -7.45 27.64
N ALA A 299 -38.88 -8.06 27.04
CA ALA A 299 -40.00 -8.65 27.76
C ALA A 299 -39.58 -9.87 28.61
N ALA A 300 -38.68 -10.72 28.12
CA ALA A 300 -38.14 -11.85 28.88
C ALA A 300 -37.26 -11.37 30.04
N LYS A 301 -36.40 -10.36 29.84
CA LYS A 301 -35.64 -9.75 30.95
C LYS A 301 -36.55 -9.07 31.98
N LEU A 302 -37.64 -8.43 31.54
CA LEU A 302 -38.63 -7.84 32.43
C LEU A 302 -39.44 -8.91 33.20
N GLN A 303 -39.72 -10.05 32.57
CA GLN A 303 -40.37 -11.20 33.22
C GLN A 303 -39.44 -11.88 34.23
N VAL A 304 -38.17 -12.11 33.89
CA VAL A 304 -37.19 -12.67 34.83
C VAL A 304 -36.99 -11.74 36.04
N ALA A 305 -36.91 -10.42 35.81
CA ALA A 305 -36.85 -9.44 36.89
C ALA A 305 -38.14 -9.41 37.74
N LYS A 306 -39.32 -9.53 37.12
CA LYS A 306 -40.60 -9.66 37.85
C LYS A 306 -40.66 -10.93 38.69
N ASN A 307 -40.23 -12.06 38.15
CA ASN A 307 -40.27 -13.35 38.83
C ASN A 307 -39.28 -13.40 40.01
N ASN A 308 -38.08 -12.86 39.85
CA ASN A 308 -37.11 -12.76 40.95
C ASN A 308 -37.63 -11.86 42.08
N ARG A 309 -38.30 -10.75 41.74
CA ARG A 309 -38.88 -9.84 42.73
C ARG A 309 -40.12 -10.42 43.43
N LEU A 310 -40.88 -11.27 42.76
CA LEU A 310 -42.00 -12.01 43.35
C LEU A 310 -41.50 -13.07 44.35
N ASN A 311 -40.41 -13.77 44.00
CA ASN A 311 -39.78 -14.76 44.87
C ASN A 311 -39.14 -14.11 46.12
N GLU A 312 -38.54 -12.93 45.99
CA GLU A 312 -38.02 -12.16 47.14
C GLU A 312 -39.13 -11.69 48.10
N MET A 313 -40.31 -11.33 47.57
CA MET A 313 -41.46 -10.96 48.41
C MET A 313 -42.08 -12.15 49.14
N GLN A 314 -41.96 -13.36 48.60
CA GLN A 314 -42.47 -14.58 49.25
C GLN A 314 -41.50 -15.16 50.29
N ALA A 315 -40.20 -14.86 50.20
CA ALA A 315 -39.20 -15.31 51.17
C ALA A 315 -39.08 -14.41 52.42
N GLY A 316 -39.62 -13.18 52.37
CA GLY A 316 -39.49 -12.16 53.42
C GLY A 316 -40.67 -12.12 54.39
N GLY A 317 -40.92 -13.20 55.13
CA GLY A 317 -41.88 -13.21 56.24
C GLY A 317 -41.38 -12.38 57.43
N LYS A 318 -41.66 -11.08 57.44
CA LYS A 318 -41.74 -10.27 58.67
C LYS A 318 -42.58 -9.02 58.43
N GLU A 319 -43.85 -9.13 58.80
CA GLU A 319 -44.73 -8.00 59.06
C GLU A 319 -44.07 -7.13 60.15
N ILE A 320 -43.58 -5.96 59.76
CA ILE A 320 -43.58 -4.66 60.48
C ILE A 320 -42.81 -3.72 59.53
N GLY A 321 -43.52 -3.00 58.65
CA GLY A 321 -42.89 -2.04 57.74
C GLY A 321 -43.61 -1.75 56.42
N ALA A 322 -44.80 -2.32 56.19
CA ALA A 322 -45.52 -2.18 54.91
C ALA A 322 -45.96 -0.74 54.59
N GLU A 323 -46.15 0.11 55.61
CA GLU A 323 -46.76 1.42 55.40
C GLU A 323 -45.77 2.51 54.91
N LYS A 324 -44.50 2.47 55.38
CA LYS A 324 -43.47 3.43 54.92
C LYS A 324 -42.90 3.12 53.54
N TYR A 325 -42.94 1.85 53.10
CA TYR A 325 -42.42 1.45 51.80
C TYR A 325 -43.37 1.82 50.65
N ASN A 326 -44.69 1.77 50.92
CA ASN A 326 -45.71 2.09 49.92
C ASN A 326 -45.69 3.60 49.54
N THR A 327 -45.43 4.50 50.49
CA THR A 327 -45.39 5.95 50.22
C THR A 327 -44.19 6.37 49.36
N LYS A 328 -43.01 5.77 49.57
CA LYS A 328 -41.81 6.07 48.76
C LYS A 328 -41.97 5.58 47.31
N ASN A 329 -42.55 4.39 47.11
CA ASN A 329 -42.80 3.87 45.77
C ASN A 329 -43.84 4.72 45.02
N LYS A 330 -44.89 5.19 45.70
CA LYS A 330 -45.92 6.05 45.12
C LYS A 330 -45.37 7.43 44.70
N MET A 331 -44.39 7.97 45.43
CA MET A 331 -43.70 9.20 45.04
C MET A 331 -42.74 9.00 43.86
N ALA A 332 -42.02 7.87 43.80
CA ALA A 332 -41.17 7.53 42.66
C ALA A 332 -41.99 7.36 41.38
N GLU A 333 -43.15 6.68 41.46
CA GLU A 333 -44.06 6.51 40.33
C GLU A 333 -44.65 7.84 39.85
N ARG A 334 -45.03 8.73 40.77
CA ARG A 334 -45.50 10.09 40.41
C ARG A 334 -44.42 10.93 39.74
N ARG A 335 -43.15 10.82 40.18
CA ARG A 335 -42.01 11.48 39.50
C ARG A 335 -41.78 10.93 38.11
N ALA A 336 -41.88 9.61 37.92
CA ALA A 336 -41.75 8.99 36.60
C ALA A 336 -42.86 9.42 35.64
N LYS A 337 -44.12 9.46 36.11
CA LYS A 337 -45.26 9.93 35.31
C LYS A 337 -45.14 11.41 34.91
N ARG A 338 -44.67 12.29 35.80
CA ARG A 338 -44.40 13.70 35.45
C ARG A 338 -43.34 13.84 34.36
N LYS A 339 -42.25 13.08 34.45
CA LYS A 339 -41.19 13.08 33.41
C LYS A 339 -41.68 12.56 32.07
N LEU A 340 -42.58 11.58 32.06
CA LEU A 340 -43.16 11.04 30.82
C LEU A 340 -44.03 12.09 30.11
N VAL A 341 -44.90 12.78 30.87
CA VAL A 341 -45.77 13.85 30.34
C VAL A 341 -44.94 15.02 29.81
N GLU A 342 -43.84 15.38 30.48
CA GLU A 342 -42.94 16.44 30.03
C GLU A 342 -42.20 16.07 28.73
N LEU A 343 -41.80 14.81 28.59
CA LEU A 343 -41.24 14.27 27.34
C LEU A 343 -42.24 14.27 26.19
N GLU A 344 -43.50 13.90 26.43
CA GLU A 344 -44.56 13.95 25.41
C GLU A 344 -44.89 15.38 24.99
N ARG A 345 -44.85 16.35 25.93
CA ARG A 345 -45.05 17.77 25.63
C ARG A 345 -43.96 18.30 24.70
N ASN A 346 -42.69 18.00 25.00
CA ASN A 346 -41.57 18.44 24.18
C ASN A 346 -41.59 17.81 22.78
N ARG A 347 -42.08 16.57 22.66
CA ARG A 347 -42.23 15.88 21.37
C ARG A 347 -43.30 16.55 20.48
N HIS A 348 -44.35 17.12 21.05
CA HIS A 348 -45.35 17.84 20.28
C HIS A 348 -44.88 19.23 19.83
N GLU A 349 -44.05 19.91 20.62
CA GLU A 349 -43.43 21.19 20.22
C GLU A 349 -42.46 20.96 19.03
N GLU A 350 -41.65 19.90 19.07
CA GLU A 350 -40.68 19.59 18.00
C GLU A 350 -41.33 19.15 16.66
N VAL A 351 -42.51 18.52 16.70
CA VAL A 351 -43.26 18.15 15.48
C VAL A 351 -43.92 19.39 14.85
N SER A 352 -44.27 20.41 15.64
CA SER A 352 -44.91 21.62 15.11
C SER A 352 -43.98 22.56 14.36
N GLU A 353 -42.67 22.53 14.61
CA GLU A 353 -41.67 23.33 13.87
C GLU A 353 -41.32 22.73 12.49
N ILE A 354 -41.54 21.43 12.29
CA ILE A 354 -41.21 20.74 11.03
C ILE A 354 -42.32 20.91 9.98
N GLU A 355 -43.56 21.16 10.39
CA GLU A 355 -44.69 21.34 9.46
C GLU A 355 -44.76 22.76 8.84
N SER A 356 -43.98 23.73 9.33
CA SER A 356 -43.96 25.10 8.79
C SER A 356 -42.93 25.37 7.69
N GLU A 357 -42.08 24.41 7.31
CA GLU A 357 -40.99 24.63 6.34
C GLU A 357 -41.16 23.92 4.98
N ASN A 358 -42.29 23.27 4.70
CA ASN A 358 -42.49 22.46 3.48
C ASN A 358 -43.51 22.99 2.46
N GLU A 359 -43.89 24.27 2.50
CA GLU A 359 -44.71 24.90 1.44
C GLU A 359 -43.92 25.95 0.65
N SER A 360 -43.01 25.52 -0.25
CA SER A 360 -42.66 26.30 -1.46
C SER A 360 -41.72 25.53 -2.39
N GLY A 361 -42.08 25.42 -3.68
CA GLY A 361 -41.18 25.09 -4.78
C GLY A 361 -41.68 23.93 -5.64
N ASP A 362 -42.57 24.19 -6.59
CA ASP A 362 -42.32 24.64 -7.98
C ASP A 362 -42.24 23.45 -8.95
N GLU A 363 -43.29 23.34 -9.75
CA GLU A 363 -43.45 22.44 -10.88
C GLU A 363 -42.53 22.89 -12.03
N CYS A 364 -41.74 21.96 -12.56
CA CYS A 364 -41.05 22.13 -13.84
C CYS A 364 -41.24 20.85 -14.65
N GLU A 365 -42.27 20.88 -15.50
CA GLU A 365 -42.42 19.97 -16.63
C GLU A 365 -41.44 20.37 -17.73
N SER A 366 -40.64 19.42 -18.21
CA SER A 366 -39.95 19.54 -19.49
C SER A 366 -40.00 18.21 -20.22
N GLU A 367 -40.91 18.16 -21.18
CA GLU A 367 -40.93 17.19 -22.26
C GLU A 367 -39.72 17.46 -23.18
N SER A 368 -39.01 16.41 -23.58
CA SER A 368 -38.11 16.49 -24.71
C SER A 368 -38.14 15.18 -25.49
N GLU A 369 -38.92 15.18 -26.56
CA GLU A 369 -38.81 14.28 -27.69
C GLU A 369 -37.50 14.58 -28.45
N SER A 370 -36.71 13.56 -28.79
CA SER A 370 -35.79 13.67 -29.92
C SER A 370 -35.57 12.31 -30.57
N GLU A 371 -36.29 12.11 -31.66
CA GLU A 371 -35.99 11.15 -32.71
C GLU A 371 -34.73 11.62 -33.47
N SER A 372 -33.78 10.73 -33.73
CA SER A 372 -33.02 10.77 -34.98
C SER A 372 -32.42 9.42 -35.30
N GLU A 373 -32.92 8.86 -36.40
CA GLU A 373 -32.44 7.66 -37.06
C GLU A 373 -31.07 7.94 -37.69
N THR A 374 -30.09 7.05 -37.44
CA THR A 374 -28.98 6.84 -38.37
C THR A 374 -28.73 5.35 -38.51
N LYS A 375 -29.21 4.81 -39.65
CA LYS A 375 -28.89 3.47 -40.13
C LYS A 375 -27.48 3.49 -40.73
N VAL A 376 -26.57 2.71 -40.16
CA VAL A 376 -25.31 2.34 -40.80
C VAL A 376 -25.26 0.82 -40.81
N ASP A 377 -25.49 0.26 -41.99
CA ASP A 377 -25.31 -1.16 -42.29
C ASP A 377 -23.84 -1.54 -42.07
N THR A 378 -23.60 -2.43 -41.12
CA THR A 378 -22.30 -3.08 -40.93
C THR A 378 -22.55 -4.58 -40.77
N ASP A 379 -22.76 -5.21 -41.91
CA ASP A 379 -22.90 -6.65 -42.04
C ASP A 379 -21.50 -7.24 -42.13
N TYR A 380 -20.89 -7.67 -41.02
CA TYR A 380 -19.83 -8.68 -41.08
C TYR A 380 -19.42 -9.28 -39.73
N TRP A 381 -19.48 -10.61 -39.68
CA TRP A 381 -19.07 -11.56 -38.63
C TRP A 381 -20.09 -11.84 -37.50
N ASP A 382 -21.20 -12.42 -37.92
CA ASP A 382 -22.07 -13.26 -37.11
C ASP A 382 -21.47 -14.70 -37.10
N THR A 383 -20.84 -15.10 -36.00
CA THR A 383 -20.66 -16.52 -35.67
C THR A 383 -20.53 -16.68 -34.16
N ASP A 384 -21.47 -17.45 -33.62
CA ASP A 384 -21.56 -17.99 -32.24
C ASP A 384 -22.50 -17.25 -31.26
N ALA A 385 -23.73 -17.04 -31.74
CA ALA A 385 -24.94 -16.91 -30.92
C ALA A 385 -25.26 -18.23 -30.18
N ASN A 386 -24.69 -18.43 -29.00
CA ASN A 386 -25.28 -19.33 -27.99
C ASN A 386 -24.89 -18.94 -26.55
N ASN A 387 -25.01 -17.64 -26.21
CA ASN A 387 -24.71 -17.13 -24.86
C ASN A 387 -25.87 -16.30 -24.27
N SER A 388 -27.12 -16.75 -24.46
CA SER A 388 -28.32 -16.04 -23.99
C SER A 388 -28.73 -16.35 -22.54
N ASP A 389 -27.93 -17.10 -21.77
CA ASP A 389 -28.29 -17.53 -20.41
C ASP A 389 -27.28 -17.13 -19.31
N ILE A 390 -26.39 -16.17 -19.58
CA ILE A 390 -25.72 -15.46 -18.48
C ILE A 390 -26.74 -14.50 -17.88
N LYS A 391 -27.61 -15.02 -17.00
CA LYS A 391 -28.31 -14.21 -16.01
C LYS A 391 -27.22 -13.48 -15.23
N SER A 392 -27.01 -12.20 -15.51
CA SER A 392 -26.07 -11.41 -14.72
C SER A 392 -26.64 -11.35 -13.31
N ASN A 393 -26.09 -12.17 -12.42
CA ASN A 393 -26.35 -12.11 -10.98
C ASN A 393 -25.65 -10.88 -10.36
N ASP A 394 -25.30 -9.89 -11.18
CA ASP A 394 -24.64 -8.67 -10.75
C ASP A 394 -25.64 -7.85 -9.95
N PRO A 395 -25.25 -7.37 -8.75
CA PRO A 395 -26.12 -6.52 -7.96
C PRO A 395 -26.47 -5.27 -8.76
N SER A 396 -27.77 -5.02 -8.93
CA SER A 396 -28.26 -3.78 -9.54
C SER A 396 -27.65 -2.58 -8.84
N ALA A 397 -27.26 -1.53 -9.58
CA ALA A 397 -26.76 -0.27 -9.01
C ALA A 397 -27.67 0.28 -7.88
N LYS A 398 -28.97 0.02 -7.97
CA LYS A 398 -29.99 0.38 -6.96
C LYS A 398 -29.74 -0.24 -5.59
N ALA A 399 -29.05 -1.38 -5.49
CA ALA A 399 -28.71 -2.03 -4.23
C ALA A 399 -27.77 -1.18 -3.37
N PHE A 400 -26.99 -0.27 -3.98
CA PHE A 400 -26.02 0.57 -3.29
C PHE A 400 -26.55 1.98 -2.97
N HIS A 401 -27.78 2.30 -3.37
CA HIS A 401 -28.41 3.58 -3.07
C HIS A 401 -29.14 3.48 -1.72
N LEU A 402 -28.49 3.99 -0.68
CA LEU A 402 -29.07 4.06 0.66
C LEU A 402 -30.01 5.26 0.76
N HIS A 403 -31.02 5.15 1.61
CA HIS A 403 -31.86 6.30 1.94
C HIS A 403 -31.01 7.37 2.62
N LYS A 404 -31.33 8.65 2.42
CA LYS A 404 -30.59 9.79 2.98
C LYS A 404 -30.39 9.71 4.50
N PHE A 405 -31.30 9.03 5.20
CA PHE A 405 -31.28 8.82 6.66
C PHE A 405 -30.86 7.41 7.09
N SER A 406 -30.35 6.58 6.17
CA SER A 406 -29.85 5.23 6.48
C SER A 406 -28.42 5.24 7.02
N GLU A 407 -27.97 6.34 7.61
CA GLU A 407 -26.69 6.35 8.30
C GLU A 407 -26.67 5.30 9.42
N PRO A 408 -25.49 4.74 9.72
CA PRO A 408 -25.33 3.88 10.88
C PRO A 408 -25.91 4.56 12.11
N SER A 409 -26.71 3.82 12.86
CA SER A 409 -27.40 4.33 14.04
C SER A 409 -27.62 3.22 15.05
N VAL A 410 -28.11 3.58 16.24
CA VAL A 410 -28.47 2.60 17.28
C VAL A 410 -29.48 1.56 16.78
N ARG A 411 -30.39 1.95 15.88
CA ARG A 411 -31.41 1.06 15.31
C ARG A 411 -30.93 0.32 14.06
N ASN A 412 -29.99 0.92 13.32
CA ASN A 412 -29.42 0.36 12.12
C ASN A 412 -27.89 0.25 12.25
N ARG A 413 -27.43 -0.76 13.00
CA ARG A 413 -26.01 -0.96 13.34
C ARG A 413 -25.27 -1.81 12.33
N THR A 414 -25.96 -2.72 11.65
CA THR A 414 -25.35 -3.70 10.74
C THR A 414 -25.50 -3.24 9.30
N PHE A 415 -24.50 -3.42 8.45
CA PHE A 415 -24.60 -3.12 7.03
C PHE A 415 -24.00 -4.26 6.25
N ASN A 416 -24.65 -4.58 5.14
CA ASN A 416 -24.08 -5.49 4.16
C ASN A 416 -23.11 -4.70 3.28
N TYR A 417 -22.06 -5.35 2.81
CA TYR A 417 -21.14 -4.76 1.86
C TYR A 417 -20.56 -5.81 0.93
N ARG A 418 -20.17 -5.34 -0.24
CA ARG A 418 -19.31 -6.06 -1.19
C ARG A 418 -18.00 -5.31 -1.29
N TRP A 419 -16.94 -5.98 -1.71
CA TRP A 419 -15.65 -5.33 -1.87
C TRP A 419 -15.00 -5.66 -3.20
N ARG A 420 -14.16 -4.75 -3.66
CA ARG A 420 -13.27 -4.95 -4.82
C ARG A 420 -11.89 -4.45 -4.43
N GLY A 421 -10.87 -5.18 -4.80
CA GLY A 421 -9.50 -4.82 -4.43
C GLY A 421 -8.46 -5.63 -5.17
N GLU A 422 -7.22 -5.41 -4.76
CA GLU A 422 -6.04 -6.06 -5.31
C GLU A 422 -5.20 -6.66 -4.19
N LEU A 423 -4.50 -7.75 -4.54
CA LEU A 423 -3.48 -8.31 -3.68
C LEU A 423 -2.23 -7.43 -3.79
N HIS A 424 -1.65 -7.07 -2.65
CA HIS A 424 -0.42 -6.27 -2.58
C HIS A 424 0.71 -6.94 -3.38
N PRO A 425 1.56 -6.14 -4.05
CA PRO A 425 2.56 -6.60 -5.02
C PRO A 425 3.62 -7.58 -4.48
N GLY A 426 3.63 -7.84 -3.17
CA GLY A 426 4.51 -8.83 -2.55
C GLY A 426 3.98 -10.27 -2.50
N THR A 427 2.69 -10.51 -2.74
CA THR A 427 2.09 -11.85 -2.49
C THR A 427 1.83 -12.68 -3.74
N CYS A 428 1.56 -12.05 -4.89
CA CYS A 428 1.45 -12.60 -6.24
C CYS A 428 1.40 -11.39 -7.21
N ARG A 429 1.67 -11.57 -8.52
CA ARG A 429 1.56 -10.48 -9.52
C ARG A 429 0.29 -9.65 -9.28
N GLU A 430 0.41 -8.32 -9.30
CA GLU A 430 -0.68 -7.34 -9.16
C GLU A 430 -1.89 -7.79 -9.97
N ARG A 431 -2.88 -8.34 -9.26
CA ARG A 431 -4.12 -8.81 -9.86
C ARG A 431 -5.26 -8.31 -9.01
N VAL A 432 -6.15 -7.58 -9.67
CA VAL A 432 -7.49 -7.32 -9.16
C VAL A 432 -8.13 -8.66 -8.85
N GLU A 433 -8.62 -8.84 -7.63
CA GLU A 433 -9.31 -10.07 -7.27
C GLU A 433 -10.64 -10.15 -8.03
N LEU A 434 -10.65 -11.02 -9.03
CA LEU A 434 -11.85 -11.34 -9.79
C LEU A 434 -12.89 -11.93 -8.82
N ASP A 435 -14.15 -11.56 -9.01
CA ASP A 435 -15.28 -12.09 -8.25
C ASP A 435 -15.30 -11.78 -6.75
N SER A 436 -14.40 -10.92 -6.25
CA SER A 436 -14.40 -10.43 -4.85
C SER A 436 -15.73 -9.81 -4.43
N ASP A 437 -16.48 -9.28 -5.40
CA ASP A 437 -17.78 -8.68 -5.19
C ASP A 437 -18.95 -9.66 -5.34
N LYS A 438 -18.74 -10.96 -5.59
CA LYS A 438 -19.83 -11.95 -5.63
C LYS A 438 -20.38 -12.29 -4.25
N ASP A 439 -19.53 -12.26 -3.23
CA ASP A 439 -19.90 -12.58 -1.86
C ASP A 439 -20.37 -11.35 -1.09
N LEU A 440 -21.37 -11.55 -0.23
CA LEU A 440 -21.91 -10.50 0.62
C LEU A 440 -21.37 -10.64 2.03
N TYR A 441 -20.75 -9.58 2.52
CA TYR A 441 -20.16 -9.51 3.85
C TYR A 441 -20.94 -8.56 4.75
N THR A 442 -20.67 -8.59 6.05
CA THR A 442 -21.37 -7.78 7.03
C THR A 442 -20.41 -7.00 7.90
N ILE A 443 -20.77 -5.75 8.21
CA ILE A 443 -20.13 -4.96 9.25
C ILE A 443 -21.18 -4.55 10.27
N THR A 444 -20.83 -4.52 11.54
CA THR A 444 -21.70 -4.07 12.64
C THR A 444 -20.96 -3.02 13.44
N PHE A 445 -21.55 -1.83 13.53
CA PHE A 445 -21.06 -0.74 14.36
C PHE A 445 -21.55 -0.91 15.80
N ASP A 446 -20.61 -0.93 16.73
CA ASP A 446 -20.82 -1.21 18.14
C ASP A 446 -20.65 0.03 19.02
N GLU A 447 -21.05 -0.10 20.28
CA GLU A 447 -20.95 0.96 21.27
C GLU A 447 -19.52 1.16 21.82
N PRO A 448 -19.23 2.36 22.35
CA PRO A 448 -20.13 3.52 22.42
C PRO A 448 -20.23 4.29 21.10
N LYS A 449 -21.44 4.72 20.73
CA LYS A 449 -21.69 5.65 19.60
C LYS A 449 -21.07 5.28 18.24
N GLY A 450 -20.85 3.99 17.96
CA GLY A 450 -20.22 3.56 16.72
C GLY A 450 -18.71 3.85 16.69
N THR A 451 -18.01 3.80 17.82
CA THR A 451 -16.53 3.89 17.86
C THR A 451 -15.83 2.53 17.82
N ARG A 452 -16.61 1.44 17.84
CA ARG A 452 -16.15 0.07 17.66
C ARG A 452 -16.90 -0.53 16.49
N LEU A 453 -16.30 -1.50 15.81
CA LEU A 453 -16.98 -2.29 14.81
C LEU A 453 -16.51 -3.74 14.85
N ARG A 454 -17.32 -4.62 14.25
CA ARG A 454 -16.96 -5.99 13.93
C ARG A 454 -17.50 -6.34 12.56
N GLY A 455 -16.84 -7.22 11.83
CA GLY A 455 -17.32 -7.63 10.52
C GLY A 455 -16.77 -8.96 10.07
N THR A 456 -17.19 -9.37 8.88
CA THR A 456 -16.72 -10.55 8.19
C THR A 456 -16.01 -10.16 6.91
N PHE A 457 -14.90 -10.81 6.57
CA PHE A 457 -14.15 -10.56 5.34
C PHE A 457 -13.72 -11.89 4.72
N GLY A 458 -13.73 -11.99 3.40
CA GLY A 458 -13.37 -13.20 2.68
C GLY A 458 -12.95 -12.89 1.26
N SER A 459 -12.22 -13.84 0.67
CA SER A 459 -11.59 -13.73 -0.63
C SER A 459 -11.49 -15.14 -1.20
N HIS A 460 -11.89 -15.35 -2.45
CA HIS A 460 -11.78 -16.66 -3.10
C HIS A 460 -10.32 -17.11 -3.18
N SER A 461 -9.41 -16.15 -3.39
CA SER A 461 -7.96 -16.38 -3.46
C SER A 461 -7.35 -16.81 -2.12
N MET A 462 -8.01 -16.48 -1.01
CA MET A 462 -7.57 -16.81 0.35
C MET A 462 -8.13 -18.14 0.88
N GLY A 463 -8.92 -18.83 0.05
CA GLY A 463 -9.63 -20.06 0.37
C GLY A 463 -11.07 -19.80 0.83
N PRO A 464 -11.85 -20.86 1.13
CA PRO A 464 -13.28 -20.75 1.49
C PRO A 464 -13.52 -20.17 2.90
N HIS A 465 -12.51 -19.53 3.49
CA HIS A 465 -12.56 -19.05 4.86
C HIS A 465 -13.10 -17.62 4.90
N VAL A 466 -14.16 -17.44 5.69
CA VAL A 466 -14.63 -16.12 6.10
C VAL A 466 -13.94 -15.77 7.41
N TYR A 467 -13.12 -14.73 7.39
CA TYR A 467 -12.44 -14.18 8.55
C TYR A 467 -13.38 -13.23 9.28
N THR A 468 -13.26 -13.18 10.61
CA THR A 468 -13.92 -12.16 11.43
C THR A 468 -12.89 -11.12 11.82
N PHE A 469 -13.28 -9.85 11.74
CA PHE A 469 -12.42 -8.74 12.17
C PHE A 469 -13.16 -7.86 13.17
N THR A 470 -12.36 -7.18 13.98
CA THR A 470 -12.83 -6.11 14.87
C THR A 470 -12.13 -4.81 14.51
N GLY A 471 -12.72 -3.68 14.87
CA GLY A 471 -12.16 -2.38 14.56
C GLY A 471 -12.40 -1.38 15.67
N ILE A 472 -11.43 -0.48 15.84
CA ILE A 472 -11.48 0.64 16.77
C ILE A 472 -11.28 1.91 15.96
N LYS A 473 -12.17 2.88 16.14
CA LYS A 473 -12.07 4.18 15.48
C LYS A 473 -10.93 4.97 16.11
N ILE A 474 -9.96 5.37 15.30
CA ILE A 474 -8.73 6.07 15.72
C ILE A 474 -8.70 7.54 15.30
N GLY A 475 -9.56 7.95 14.36
CA GLY A 475 -9.63 9.34 13.91
C GLY A 475 -10.94 9.66 13.20
N PHE A 476 -11.21 10.97 13.05
CA PHE A 476 -12.24 11.46 12.15
C PHE A 476 -11.58 11.86 10.83
N VAL A 477 -12.19 11.52 9.70
CA VAL A 477 -11.68 11.95 8.40
C VAL A 477 -11.89 13.47 8.30
N SER A 478 -10.79 14.24 8.32
CA SER A 478 -10.81 15.69 8.10
C SER A 478 -10.83 16.05 6.61
N LYS A 479 -10.47 15.10 5.75
CA LYS A 479 -10.43 15.29 4.30
C LYS A 479 -11.83 15.14 3.71
N LYS A 480 -12.20 16.07 2.83
CA LYS A 480 -13.29 15.82 1.87
C LYS A 480 -12.98 14.51 1.13
N PRO A 481 -14.00 13.70 0.78
CA PRO A 481 -13.79 12.57 -0.11
C PRO A 481 -13.00 13.05 -1.32
N PRO A 482 -12.03 12.28 -1.86
CA PRO A 482 -11.32 12.70 -3.07
C PRO A 482 -12.36 13.04 -4.15
N GLU A 483 -12.47 14.31 -4.56
CA GLU A 483 -13.48 14.75 -5.55
C GLU A 483 -13.36 13.94 -6.85
N GLU A 484 -12.14 13.49 -7.15
CA GLU A 484 -11.79 12.62 -8.26
C GLU A 484 -12.48 11.24 -8.21
N MET A 485 -12.81 10.67 -7.04
CA MET A 485 -13.54 9.39 -6.98
C MET A 485 -14.99 9.48 -7.50
N PHE A 486 -15.54 10.70 -7.63
CA PHE A 486 -16.97 10.91 -7.82
C PHE A 486 -17.32 11.69 -9.09
N SER A 487 -16.33 12.14 -9.88
CA SER A 487 -16.57 12.96 -11.08
C SER A 487 -16.94 12.16 -12.34
N GLY A 488 -16.98 10.84 -12.26
CA GLY A 488 -17.50 9.97 -13.32
C GLY A 488 -19.02 9.91 -13.29
N THR A 489 -19.68 10.37 -14.35
CA THR A 489 -21.14 10.31 -14.51
C THR A 489 -21.69 8.93 -14.13
N CYS A 490 -22.69 8.91 -13.25
CA CYS A 490 -23.20 7.77 -12.50
C CYS A 490 -23.79 6.57 -13.30
N TYR A 491 -23.46 6.37 -14.58
CA TYR A 491 -24.10 5.35 -15.42
C TYR A 491 -23.20 4.52 -16.35
N SER A 492 -21.87 4.61 -16.27
CA SER A 492 -21.01 3.72 -17.07
C SER A 492 -19.70 3.34 -16.39
N GLU A 493 -19.65 2.08 -15.97
CA GLU A 493 -18.48 1.21 -15.76
C GLU A 493 -17.37 1.52 -14.71
N PRO A 494 -16.78 0.48 -14.07
CA PRO A 494 -15.70 0.58 -13.07
C PRO A 494 -14.32 1.03 -13.60
N PHE A 495 -14.24 1.60 -14.81
CA PHE A 495 -12.97 1.87 -15.50
C PHE A 495 -12.24 3.12 -14.99
N GLU A 496 -12.91 4.09 -14.37
CA GLU A 496 -12.25 5.31 -13.87
C GLU A 496 -11.50 5.11 -12.56
N ILE A 497 -11.99 4.25 -11.67
CA ILE A 497 -11.22 3.79 -10.50
C ILE A 497 -9.96 3.05 -11.00
N ARG A 498 -10.08 2.17 -12.00
CA ARG A 498 -8.91 1.55 -12.67
C ARG A 498 -7.92 2.56 -13.26
N ARG A 499 -8.35 3.76 -13.66
CA ARG A 499 -7.49 4.78 -14.28
C ARG A 499 -6.76 5.63 -13.23
N GLN A 500 -7.47 6.09 -12.21
CA GLN A 500 -6.86 6.90 -11.14
C GLN A 500 -5.85 6.13 -10.29
N TRP A 501 -6.12 4.85 -10.03
CA TRP A 501 -5.15 4.00 -9.34
C TRP A 501 -3.95 3.66 -10.24
N ARG A 502 -4.17 3.42 -11.55
CA ARG A 502 -3.09 3.25 -12.54
C ARG A 502 -2.22 4.50 -12.70
N ASP A 503 -2.80 5.70 -12.63
CA ASP A 503 -2.07 6.96 -12.75
C ASP A 503 -1.27 7.30 -11.48
N ARG A 504 -1.76 6.91 -10.28
CA ARG A 504 -0.98 6.97 -9.04
C ARG A 504 0.20 5.99 -9.01
N SER A 505 0.03 4.78 -9.55
CA SER A 505 1.14 3.83 -9.70
C SER A 505 2.16 4.28 -10.76
N ARG A 506 1.73 5.02 -11.80
CA ARG A 506 2.63 5.57 -12.84
C ARG A 506 3.53 6.72 -12.37
N GLN A 507 3.10 7.54 -11.40
CA GLN A 507 3.95 8.60 -10.83
C GLN A 507 5.14 8.04 -10.02
N VAL A 508 5.02 6.83 -9.47
CA VAL A 508 6.14 6.14 -8.80
C VAL A 508 7.07 5.48 -9.83
N VAL A 509 6.55 5.09 -10.99
CA VAL A 509 7.32 4.44 -12.06
C VAL A 509 8.07 5.44 -12.95
N LEU A 510 7.58 6.67 -13.12
CA LEU A 510 8.28 7.71 -13.90
C LEU A 510 9.47 8.37 -13.17
N MET A 511 9.77 7.98 -11.93
CA MET A 511 11.05 8.31 -11.27
C MET A 511 12.12 7.21 -11.43
N LEU A 512 11.82 6.15 -12.19
CA LEU A 512 12.70 4.97 -12.35
C LEU A 512 12.99 4.59 -13.81
N PHE A 513 12.69 5.47 -14.78
CA PHE A 513 12.94 5.23 -16.21
C PHE A 513 13.67 6.40 -16.88
N ASP A 514 14.78 6.84 -16.27
CA ASP A 514 15.79 7.67 -16.96
C ASP A 514 17.15 6.94 -17.11
N ASP A 515 17.24 5.64 -16.83
CA ASP A 515 18.50 4.86 -16.89
C ASP A 515 18.41 3.57 -17.74
N GLU A 516 17.72 3.59 -18.89
CA GLU A 516 17.86 2.52 -19.89
C GLU A 516 17.98 3.10 -21.30
N ASP A 517 19.20 3.57 -21.62
CA ASP A 517 19.80 3.49 -22.94
C ASP A 517 21.32 3.29 -22.73
N SER A 518 21.71 2.04 -22.50
CA SER A 518 23.09 1.54 -22.58
C SER A 518 23.05 0.03 -22.82
N ASP A 519 23.04 -0.31 -24.11
CA ASP A 519 23.31 -1.59 -24.81
C ASP A 519 23.08 -2.95 -24.10
#